data_AF-A0A2N3VPX9-F1
#
_entry.id   AF-A0A2N3VPX9-F1
#
_cell.length_a   1.000
_cell.length_b   1.000
_cell.length_c   1.000
_cell.angle_alpha   90.00
_cell.angle_beta   90.00
_cell.angle_gamma   90.00
#
_symmetry.space_group_name_H-M   'P 1'
#
loop_
_entity.id
_entity.type
_entity.pdbx_description
1 polymer ?
#
loop_
_entity_poly.entity_id
_entity_poly.type
_entity_poly.pdbx_seq_one_letter_code
_entity_poly.pdbx_strand_id
1 'polypeptide(L)'
;MNPRNPEPRSDSSHVESIRNILGLLLAGFVGTLNVLGLKSHELTTVLRNETGFANLVAMLLLAALVSAVGSVLIRRRHGVNSWTAAGILALVLATVPFTTVVALTIPAGARTWSWRAGLVLSCVLAAAGLALLVRGASRRPGRRVPWQSVLLACSAVLCSSATYTAVRLESKSQLDTTRPQMSAAVAHTGGAGVITMTVSASKLRKKERVGVLVRGFPRGGDRGCKPSEYMATCVIKACPPRINKCAHLFSGTLDPDSSGVIDKQVVSTVFPPDKYELLDLRATICEQLDTRGAEQCRYGHKEASLLVEVTLPSLPVQTAGRTSGPG
;
A
#
# COMPACT_ATOMS: atom_id res chain seq x y z
N MET A 1 29.42 61.18 38.68
CA MET A 1 29.47 60.44 37.40
C MET A 1 29.60 58.96 37.74
N ASN A 2 28.60 58.15 37.44
CA ASN A 2 28.59 56.71 37.74
C ASN A 2 28.45 55.93 36.42
N PRO A 3 29.33 54.97 36.12
CA PRO A 3 29.29 54.24 34.86
C PRO A 3 28.11 53.25 34.87
N ARG A 4 27.22 53.35 33.88
CA ARG A 4 26.19 52.35 33.63
C ARG A 4 26.85 51.07 33.12
N ASN A 5 26.83 50.02 33.93
CA ASN A 5 27.10 48.67 33.46
C ASN A 5 25.97 48.22 32.51
N PRO A 6 26.29 47.69 31.32
CA PRO A 6 25.30 47.05 30.48
C PRO A 6 24.92 45.70 31.09
N GLU A 7 23.67 45.54 31.54
CA GLU A 7 23.11 44.24 31.92
C GLU A 7 23.13 43.30 30.69
N PRO A 8 23.74 42.11 30.77
CA PRO A 8 23.59 41.09 29.76
C PRO A 8 22.29 40.33 30.01
N ARG A 9 21.18 40.82 29.45
CA ARG A 9 19.91 40.08 29.40
C ARG A 9 19.68 39.56 27.98
N SER A 10 19.31 38.28 27.87
CA SER A 10 18.56 37.66 26.74
C SER A 10 19.20 36.46 26.02
N ASP A 11 19.94 35.57 26.69
CA ASP A 11 20.28 34.25 26.10
C ASP A 11 19.48 33.07 26.69
N SER A 12 19.04 33.15 27.96
CA SER A 12 18.32 32.05 28.63
C SER A 12 16.90 31.82 28.07
N SER A 13 16.17 32.88 27.72
CA SER A 13 14.81 32.79 27.18
C SER A 13 14.74 32.10 25.80
N HIS A 14 15.85 32.12 25.05
CA HIS A 14 15.92 31.51 23.72
C HIS A 14 16.06 29.99 23.77
N VAL A 15 16.87 29.46 24.69
CA VAL A 15 17.06 28.02 24.86
C VAL A 15 15.77 27.35 25.35
N GLU A 16 15.02 28.05 26.20
CA GLU A 16 13.77 27.57 26.77
C GLU A 16 12.64 27.48 25.73
N SER A 17 12.54 28.48 24.85
CA SER A 17 11.58 28.48 23.73
C SER A 17 11.87 27.37 22.72
N ILE A 18 13.16 27.12 22.43
CA ILE A 18 13.58 26.02 21.55
C ILE A 18 13.29 24.66 22.18
N ARG A 19 13.58 24.46 23.47
CA ARG A 19 13.25 23.22 24.19
C ARG A 19 11.75 22.95 24.21
N ASN A 20 10.91 23.97 24.39
CA ASN A 20 9.46 23.81 24.34
C ASN A 20 8.97 23.42 22.94
N ILE A 21 9.50 24.03 21.87
CA ILE A 21 9.12 23.69 20.50
C ILE A 21 9.58 22.28 20.13
N LEU A 22 10.83 21.92 20.49
CA LEU A 22 11.37 20.59 20.24
C LEU A 22 10.61 19.53 21.05
N GLY A 23 10.29 19.85 22.31
CA GLY A 23 9.47 19.01 23.19
C GLY A 23 8.05 18.83 22.66
N LEU A 24 7.42 19.87 22.11
CA LEU A 24 6.12 19.79 21.46
C LEU A 24 6.17 18.94 20.18
N LEU A 25 7.23 19.07 19.37
CA LEU A 25 7.45 18.26 18.16
C LEU A 25 7.72 16.79 18.48
N LEU A 26 8.54 16.52 19.50
CA LEU A 26 8.80 15.17 20.00
C LEU A 26 7.55 14.55 20.62
N ALA A 27 6.81 15.30 21.44
CA ALA A 27 5.54 14.84 22.00
C ALA A 27 4.48 14.62 20.92
N GLY A 28 4.45 15.47 19.90
CA GLY A 28 3.61 15.29 18.71
C GLY A 28 4.00 14.03 17.93
N PHE A 29 5.28 13.78 17.73
CA PHE A 29 5.80 12.58 17.06
C PHE A 29 5.54 11.29 17.85
N VAL A 30 5.83 11.30 19.15
CA VAL A 30 5.53 10.17 20.05
C VAL A 30 4.02 9.96 20.13
N GLY A 31 3.24 11.04 20.20
CA GLY A 31 1.79 11.02 20.19
C GLY A 31 1.23 10.42 18.90
N THR A 32 1.77 10.78 17.74
CA THR A 32 1.34 10.19 16.46
C THR A 32 1.75 8.73 16.34
N LEU A 33 2.94 8.35 16.80
CA LEU A 33 3.33 6.94 16.90
C LEU A 33 2.42 6.14 17.84
N ASN A 34 1.96 6.75 18.94
CA ASN A 34 1.09 6.11 19.92
C ASN A 34 -0.39 6.04 19.45
N VAL A 35 -0.89 7.10 18.81
CA VAL A 35 -2.22 7.15 18.16
C VAL A 35 -2.30 6.19 16.98
N LEU A 36 -1.17 5.97 16.30
CA LEU A 36 -1.09 4.93 15.29
C LEU A 36 -1.35 3.54 15.87
N GLY A 37 -1.33 3.34 17.20
CA GLY A 37 -1.98 2.21 17.88
C GLY A 37 -1.52 0.83 17.43
N LEU A 38 -0.45 0.78 16.64
CA LEU A 38 0.05 -0.42 16.02
C LEU A 38 0.91 -1.10 17.07
N LYS A 39 0.32 -2.09 17.76
CA LYS A 39 1.10 -3.11 18.46
C LYS A 39 2.21 -3.51 17.51
N SER A 40 3.47 -3.27 17.86
CA SER A 40 4.62 -3.26 16.92
C SER A 40 4.68 -4.46 15.98
N HIS A 41 4.11 -5.60 16.38
CA HIS A 41 3.99 -6.80 15.55
C HIS A 41 3.11 -6.62 14.28
N GLU A 42 2.01 -5.87 14.29
CA GLU A 42 1.13 -5.71 13.11
C GLU A 42 1.69 -4.72 12.09
N LEU A 43 2.42 -3.70 12.57
CA LEU A 43 3.09 -2.74 11.71
C LEU A 43 4.07 -3.44 10.78
N THR A 44 4.84 -4.39 11.30
CA THR A 44 5.83 -5.12 10.49
C THR A 44 5.18 -5.97 9.41
N THR A 45 4.02 -6.57 9.66
CA THR A 45 3.29 -7.35 8.64
C THR A 45 2.69 -6.45 7.56
N VAL A 46 2.14 -5.29 7.91
CA VAL A 46 1.59 -4.33 6.96
C VAL A 46 2.69 -3.66 6.12
N LEU A 47 3.77 -3.21 6.75
CA LEU A 47 4.93 -2.61 6.06
C LEU A 47 5.65 -3.62 5.16
N ARG A 48 5.65 -4.91 5.51
CA ARG A 48 6.29 -5.97 4.71
C ARG A 48 5.49 -6.33 3.46
N ASN A 49 4.18 -6.06 3.45
CA ASN A 49 3.32 -6.33 2.29
C ASN A 49 3.13 -5.11 1.37
N GLU A 50 3.24 -3.87 1.89
CA GLU A 50 3.21 -2.63 1.09
C GLU A 50 4.47 -1.75 1.32
N THR A 51 5.64 -2.28 0.94
CA THR A 51 6.96 -1.63 1.16
C THR A 51 7.09 -0.23 0.54
N GLY A 52 6.38 0.06 -0.56
CA GLY A 52 6.42 1.38 -1.20
C GLY A 52 5.83 2.50 -0.34
N PHE A 53 4.70 2.23 0.33
CA PHE A 53 4.02 3.22 1.15
C PHE A 53 4.70 3.43 2.50
N ALA A 54 5.21 2.35 3.08
CA ALA A 54 6.10 2.35 4.25
C ALA A 54 7.25 3.35 4.08
N ASN A 55 7.98 3.21 2.96
CA ASN A 55 9.13 4.04 2.64
C ASN A 55 8.74 5.51 2.44
N LEU A 56 7.59 5.77 1.81
CA LEU A 56 7.10 7.14 1.62
C LEU A 56 6.79 7.83 2.95
N VAL A 57 6.10 7.16 3.88
CA VAL A 57 5.82 7.71 5.22
C VAL A 57 7.13 7.97 5.97
N ALA A 58 8.07 7.02 5.93
CA ALA A 58 9.38 7.18 6.56
C ALA A 58 10.16 8.39 6.00
N MET A 59 10.15 8.58 4.68
CA MET A 59 10.80 9.73 4.01
C MET A 59 10.17 11.07 4.40
N LEU A 60 8.83 11.14 4.53
CA LEU A 60 8.15 12.35 4.99
C LEU A 60 8.49 12.69 6.44
N LEU A 61 8.54 11.69 7.32
CA LEU A 61 8.94 11.87 8.72
C LEU A 61 10.40 12.31 8.83
N LEU A 62 11.30 11.70 8.04
CA LEU A 62 12.71 12.10 7.99
C LEU A 62 12.85 13.56 7.52
N ALA A 63 12.14 13.94 6.46
CA ALA A 63 12.15 15.32 5.96
C ALA A 63 11.58 16.32 6.99
N ALA A 64 10.54 15.94 7.73
CA ALA A 64 9.99 16.74 8.82
C ALA A 64 11.01 16.93 9.95
N LEU A 65 11.71 15.86 10.34
CA LEU A 65 12.74 15.89 11.37
C LEU A 65 13.94 16.74 10.95
N VAL A 66 14.46 16.55 9.74
CA VAL A 66 15.57 17.36 9.20
C VAL A 66 15.18 18.84 9.15
N SER A 67 13.94 19.16 8.75
CA SER A 67 13.44 20.54 8.77
C SER A 67 13.36 21.11 10.18
N ALA A 68 12.88 20.34 11.15
CA ALA A 68 12.80 20.75 12.55
C ALA A 68 14.19 21.00 13.16
N VAL A 69 15.13 20.06 12.97
CA VAL A 69 16.52 20.19 13.45
C VAL A 69 17.21 21.36 12.75
N GLY A 70 17.04 21.49 11.43
CA GLY A 70 17.58 22.61 10.65
C GLY A 70 17.08 23.97 11.15
N SER A 71 15.82 24.05 11.60
CA SER A 71 15.27 25.27 12.20
C SER A 71 16.02 25.70 13.47
N VAL A 72 16.48 24.74 14.28
CA VAL A 72 17.25 25.03 15.50
C VAL A 72 18.68 25.45 15.18
N LEU A 73 19.31 24.82 14.18
CA LEU A 73 20.70 25.08 13.82
C LEU A 73 20.91 26.42 13.08
N ILE A 74 19.88 26.95 12.40
CA ILE A 74 20.01 28.20 11.64
C ILE A 74 19.91 29.41 12.56
N ARG A 75 20.96 30.24 12.56
CA ARG A 75 20.98 31.54 13.25
C ARG A 75 19.91 32.49 12.69
N ARG A 76 19.15 33.14 13.58
CA ARG A 76 18.05 34.09 13.27
C ARG A 76 18.39 35.23 12.31
N ARG A 77 19.66 35.59 12.14
CA ARG A 77 20.07 36.69 11.26
C ARG A 77 19.87 36.39 9.76
N HIS A 78 19.60 35.15 9.37
CA HIS A 78 19.33 34.81 7.98
C HIS A 78 17.82 34.77 7.72
N GLY A 79 17.33 35.77 6.97
CA GLY A 79 15.95 35.86 6.53
C GLY A 79 15.84 35.60 5.03
N VAL A 80 14.78 34.89 4.64
CA VAL A 80 14.40 34.67 3.24
C VAL A 80 13.43 35.74 2.76
N ASN A 81 13.42 35.97 1.45
CA ASN A 81 12.38 36.79 0.82
C ASN A 81 11.00 36.14 1.10
N SER A 82 9.97 36.94 1.41
CA SER A 82 8.63 36.41 1.67
C SER A 82 8.09 35.58 0.51
N TRP A 83 8.43 35.95 -0.73
CA TRP A 83 8.08 35.20 -1.94
C TRP A 83 8.73 33.82 -1.98
N THR A 84 10.02 33.71 -1.63
CA THR A 84 10.70 32.41 -1.56
C THR A 84 10.14 31.55 -0.44
N ALA A 85 9.84 32.16 0.72
CA ALA A 85 9.23 31.45 1.85
C ALA A 85 7.84 30.90 1.49
N ALA A 86 7.00 31.69 0.83
CA ALA A 86 5.70 31.26 0.33
C ALA A 86 5.82 30.14 -0.71
N GLY A 87 6.83 30.22 -1.60
CA GLY A 87 7.10 29.18 -2.60
C GLY A 87 7.49 27.84 -1.97
N ILE A 88 8.39 27.84 -0.97
CA ILE A 88 8.77 26.63 -0.22
C ILE A 88 7.55 26.04 0.48
N LEU A 89 6.77 26.87 1.17
CA LEU A 89 5.59 26.40 1.89
C LEU A 89 4.53 25.82 0.92
N ALA A 90 4.32 26.44 -0.24
CA ALA A 90 3.42 25.93 -1.27
C ALA A 90 3.88 24.57 -1.83
N LEU A 91 5.18 24.37 -2.04
CA LEU A 91 5.73 23.08 -2.46
C LEU A 91 5.52 21.99 -1.41
N VAL A 92 5.74 22.31 -0.13
CA VAL A 92 5.48 21.37 0.97
C VAL A 92 3.97 21.09 1.10
N LEU A 93 3.11 22.10 0.94
CA LEU A 93 1.66 21.91 0.91
C LEU A 93 1.22 21.02 -0.26
N ALA A 94 1.92 21.05 -1.40
CA ALA A 94 1.64 20.20 -2.56
C ALA A 94 1.85 18.70 -2.26
N THR A 95 2.67 18.35 -1.25
CA THR A 95 2.87 16.95 -0.86
C THR A 95 1.63 16.38 -0.17
N VAL A 96 0.80 17.21 0.48
CA VAL A 96 -0.41 16.73 1.17
C VAL A 96 -1.40 16.09 0.19
N PRO A 97 -1.92 16.77 -0.85
CA PRO A 97 -2.84 16.14 -1.80
C PRO A 97 -2.18 15.03 -2.63
N PHE A 98 -0.86 15.10 -2.84
CA PHE A 98 -0.13 14.02 -3.52
C PHE A 98 -0.15 12.73 -2.70
N THR A 99 0.20 12.83 -1.41
CA THR A 99 0.27 11.68 -0.51
C THR A 99 -1.12 11.13 -0.21
N THR A 100 -2.15 11.97 -0.15
CA THR A 100 -3.54 11.49 -0.04
C THR A 100 -3.96 10.71 -1.29
N VAL A 101 -3.65 11.20 -2.48
CA VAL A 101 -3.91 10.48 -3.74
C VAL A 101 -3.26 9.11 -3.75
N VAL A 102 -1.98 9.06 -3.39
CA VAL A 102 -1.20 7.82 -3.39
C VAL A 102 -1.83 6.83 -2.40
N ALA A 103 -2.15 7.28 -1.17
CA ALA A 103 -2.77 6.46 -0.14
C ALA A 103 -4.22 6.05 -0.43
N LEU A 104 -5.00 6.87 -1.15
CA LEU A 104 -6.42 6.66 -1.47
C LEU A 104 -6.65 5.83 -2.73
N THR A 105 -5.66 5.06 -3.20
CA THR A 105 -5.84 4.07 -4.27
C THR A 105 -6.66 2.85 -3.78
N ILE A 106 -7.81 3.09 -3.14
CA ILE A 106 -8.79 2.09 -2.74
C ILE A 106 -9.57 1.65 -4.00
N PRO A 107 -9.68 0.34 -4.26
CA PRO A 107 -10.38 -0.16 -5.43
C PRO A 107 -11.88 -0.28 -5.13
N ALA A 108 -12.63 0.83 -5.10
CA ALA A 108 -14.11 0.75 -5.13
C ALA A 108 -14.77 2.05 -5.62
N GLY A 109 -15.44 1.98 -6.78
CA GLY A 109 -16.61 2.78 -7.16
C GLY A 109 -16.42 4.28 -7.46
N ALA A 110 -15.84 5.06 -6.57
CA ALA A 110 -15.76 6.53 -6.67
C ALA A 110 -14.46 7.05 -7.34
N ARG A 111 -13.88 6.21 -8.21
CA ARG A 111 -12.43 6.06 -8.44
C ARG A 111 -11.77 7.16 -9.30
N THR A 112 -12.50 7.98 -10.04
CA THR A 112 -11.87 8.84 -11.06
C THR A 112 -11.84 10.32 -10.70
N TRP A 113 -12.86 10.86 -10.03
CA TRP A 113 -12.93 12.30 -9.80
C TRP A 113 -12.01 12.75 -8.66
N SER A 114 -12.08 12.10 -7.50
CA SER A 114 -11.26 12.47 -6.33
C SER A 114 -9.76 12.36 -6.59
N TRP A 115 -9.35 11.32 -7.33
CA TRP A 115 -7.95 11.12 -7.70
C TRP A 115 -7.45 12.22 -8.65
N ARG A 116 -8.21 12.51 -9.71
CA ARG A 116 -7.84 13.57 -10.67
C ARG A 116 -7.81 14.94 -10.00
N ALA A 117 -8.79 15.24 -9.15
CA ALA A 117 -8.82 16.50 -8.42
C ALA A 117 -7.60 16.67 -7.49
N GLY A 118 -7.20 15.61 -6.76
CA GLY A 118 -6.01 15.65 -5.91
C GLY A 118 -4.71 15.82 -6.69
N LEU A 119 -4.56 15.14 -7.83
CA LEU A 119 -3.39 15.30 -8.70
C LEU A 119 -3.33 16.71 -9.30
N VAL A 120 -4.45 17.22 -9.82
CA VAL A 120 -4.52 18.58 -10.37
C VAL A 120 -4.18 19.60 -9.30
N LEU A 121 -4.73 19.48 -8.10
CA LEU A 121 -4.43 20.38 -6.99
C LEU A 121 -2.95 20.33 -6.59
N SER A 122 -2.35 19.14 -6.53
CA SER A 122 -0.91 18.99 -6.25
C SER A 122 -0.05 19.65 -7.34
N CYS A 123 -0.37 19.43 -8.61
CA CYS A 123 0.33 20.06 -9.74
C CYS A 123 0.18 21.58 -9.72
N VAL A 124 -1.02 22.10 -9.43
CA VAL A 124 -1.28 23.55 -9.34
C VAL A 124 -0.49 24.17 -8.18
N LEU A 125 -0.48 23.54 -7.01
CA LEU A 125 0.31 24.01 -5.86
C LEU A 125 1.81 23.95 -6.13
N ALA A 126 2.30 22.89 -6.77
CA ALA A 126 3.70 22.76 -7.15
C ALA A 126 4.10 23.82 -8.17
N ALA A 127 3.30 24.03 -9.22
CA ALA A 127 3.52 25.06 -10.23
C ALA A 127 3.49 26.47 -9.63
N ALA A 128 2.52 26.75 -8.74
CA ALA A 128 2.45 28.00 -8.00
C ALA A 128 3.69 28.20 -7.11
N GLY A 129 4.13 27.16 -6.39
CA GLY A 129 5.32 27.18 -5.56
C GLY A 129 6.59 27.48 -6.36
N LEU A 130 6.78 26.78 -7.49
CA LEU A 130 7.88 27.03 -8.44
C LEU A 130 7.84 28.46 -8.99
N ALA A 131 6.67 28.95 -9.42
CA ALA A 131 6.52 30.32 -9.91
C ALA A 131 6.87 31.36 -8.83
N LEU A 132 6.46 31.13 -7.58
CA LEU A 132 6.81 31.98 -6.44
C LEU A 132 8.30 31.96 -6.12
N LEU A 133 8.96 30.82 -6.23
CA LEU A 133 10.43 30.70 -6.08
C LEU A 133 11.17 31.49 -7.16
N VAL A 134 10.80 31.32 -8.43
CA VAL A 134 11.41 32.04 -9.56
C VAL A 134 11.17 33.55 -9.44
N ARG A 135 9.97 33.96 -9.05
CA ARG A 135 9.63 35.37 -8.81
C ARG A 135 10.35 35.94 -7.59
N GLY A 136 10.58 35.12 -6.58
CA GLY A 136 11.34 35.47 -5.39
C GLY A 136 12.84 35.64 -5.64
N ALA A 137 13.39 34.90 -6.61
CA ALA A 137 14.78 35.02 -7.05
C ALA A 137 15.03 36.23 -7.97
N SER A 138 14.04 36.60 -8.79
CA SER A 138 14.17 37.71 -9.76
C SER A 138 13.84 39.10 -9.20
N ARG A 139 13.08 39.20 -8.09
CA ARG A 139 12.68 40.50 -7.51
C ARG A 139 13.62 40.97 -6.41
N ARG A 140 13.76 42.31 -6.31
CA ARG A 140 14.48 42.99 -5.21
C ARG A 140 13.96 42.52 -3.84
N PRO A 141 14.83 42.46 -2.82
CA PRO A 141 14.49 41.88 -1.52
C PRO A 141 13.34 42.65 -0.86
N GLY A 142 12.19 42.00 -0.75
CA GLY A 142 11.02 42.50 -0.02
C GLY A 142 11.12 42.19 1.48
N ARG A 143 9.95 42.12 2.15
CA ARG A 143 9.85 41.77 3.57
C ARG A 143 10.53 40.42 3.82
N ARG A 144 11.51 40.39 4.74
CA ARG A 144 12.25 39.18 5.10
C ARG A 144 11.51 38.40 6.18
N VAL A 145 11.42 37.09 5.98
CA VAL A 145 10.84 36.13 6.93
C VAL A 145 11.99 35.29 7.50
N PRO A 146 12.06 35.06 8.82
CA PRO A 146 13.11 34.24 9.41
C PRO A 146 13.01 32.79 8.91
N TRP A 147 14.14 32.20 8.49
CA TRP A 147 14.21 30.80 8.05
C TRP A 147 13.64 29.82 9.06
N GLN A 148 13.83 30.12 10.36
CA GLN A 148 13.32 29.29 11.46
C GLN A 148 11.82 29.07 11.37
N SER A 149 11.04 30.13 11.09
CA SER A 149 9.59 30.03 10.98
C SER A 149 9.17 29.23 9.75
N VAL A 150 9.89 29.37 8.64
CA VAL A 150 9.60 28.64 7.40
C VAL A 150 9.84 27.14 7.61
N LEU A 151 10.97 26.76 8.20
CA LEU A 151 11.31 25.36 8.45
C LEU A 151 10.40 24.72 9.49
N LEU A 152 10.01 25.46 10.54
CA LEU A 152 9.01 24.97 11.50
C LEU A 152 7.67 24.71 10.82
N ALA A 153 7.19 25.65 9.99
CA ALA A 153 5.95 25.45 9.23
C ALA A 153 6.04 24.24 8.30
N CYS A 154 7.17 24.05 7.61
CA CYS A 154 7.41 22.88 6.76
C CYS A 154 7.38 21.58 7.56
N SER A 155 8.06 21.53 8.71
CA SER A 155 8.05 20.33 9.57
C SER A 155 6.65 19.98 10.07
N ALA A 156 5.83 20.98 10.42
CA ALA A 156 4.47 20.77 10.89
C ALA A 156 3.58 20.21 9.78
N VAL A 157 3.66 20.77 8.56
CA VAL A 157 2.91 20.28 7.40
C VAL A 157 3.35 18.86 7.02
N LEU A 158 4.65 18.58 6.95
CA LEU A 158 5.17 17.26 6.61
C LEU A 158 4.78 16.20 7.65
N CYS A 159 4.89 16.52 8.95
CA CYS A 159 4.49 15.62 10.02
C CYS A 159 2.97 15.33 9.99
N SER A 160 2.17 16.37 9.76
CA SER A 160 0.71 16.23 9.61
C SER A 160 0.35 15.36 8.41
N SER A 161 1.03 15.57 7.27
CA SER A 161 0.88 14.76 6.06
C SER A 161 1.22 13.30 6.33
N ALA A 162 2.39 13.02 6.93
CA ALA A 162 2.84 11.67 7.23
C ALA A 162 1.86 10.94 8.17
N THR A 163 1.38 11.62 9.20
CA THR A 163 0.39 11.08 10.14
C THR A 163 -0.92 10.74 9.45
N TYR A 164 -1.43 11.65 8.62
CA TYR A 164 -2.66 11.42 7.85
C TYR A 164 -2.50 10.22 6.89
N THR A 165 -1.38 10.15 6.17
CA THR A 165 -1.07 9.04 5.27
C THR A 165 -1.00 7.72 6.04
N ALA A 166 -0.35 7.69 7.20
CA ALA A 166 -0.24 6.50 8.03
C ALA A 166 -1.61 6.01 8.54
N VAL A 167 -2.47 6.92 9.04
CA VAL A 167 -3.84 6.57 9.46
C VAL A 167 -4.68 6.03 8.30
N ARG A 168 -4.52 6.59 7.10
CA ARG A 168 -5.21 6.10 5.90
C ARG A 168 -4.71 4.74 5.44
N LEU A 169 -3.39 4.51 5.49
CA LEU A 169 -2.80 3.21 5.21
C LEU A 169 -3.28 2.17 6.21
N GLU A 170 -3.38 2.52 7.48
CA GLU A 170 -3.94 1.63 8.49
C GLU A 170 -5.42 1.34 8.23
N SER A 171 -6.22 2.35 7.90
CA SER A 171 -7.62 2.14 7.52
C SER A 171 -7.75 1.23 6.29
N LYS A 172 -6.86 1.39 5.31
CA LYS A 172 -6.78 0.52 4.12
C LYS A 172 -6.37 -0.89 4.50
N SER A 173 -5.36 -1.04 5.35
CA SER A 173 -4.92 -2.33 5.90
C SER A 173 -6.07 -3.02 6.63
N GLN A 174 -6.78 -2.32 7.51
CA GLN A 174 -7.96 -2.84 8.20
C GLN A 174 -9.08 -3.22 7.24
N LEU A 175 -9.33 -2.45 6.18
CA LEU A 175 -10.27 -2.84 5.12
C LEU A 175 -9.78 -4.07 4.35
N ASP A 176 -8.48 -4.20 4.11
CA ASP A 176 -7.90 -5.36 3.45
C ASP A 176 -7.86 -6.61 4.36
N THR A 177 -7.81 -6.47 5.69
CA THR A 177 -8.03 -7.60 6.62
C THR A 177 -9.45 -8.17 6.57
N THR A 178 -10.41 -7.41 6.02
CA THR A 178 -11.76 -7.91 5.71
C THR A 178 -11.86 -8.57 4.35
N ARG A 179 -10.76 -8.67 3.58
CA ARG A 179 -10.70 -9.52 2.38
C ARG A 179 -10.22 -10.92 2.78
N PRO A 180 -10.62 -11.95 2.04
CA PRO A 180 -10.06 -13.27 2.24
C PRO A 180 -8.59 -13.26 1.85
N GLN A 181 -7.73 -13.79 2.71
CA GLN A 181 -6.34 -14.10 2.42
C GLN A 181 -6.26 -15.53 1.91
N MET A 182 -5.43 -15.77 0.89
CA MET A 182 -5.20 -17.12 0.38
C MET A 182 -3.71 -17.39 0.20
N SER A 183 -3.32 -18.63 0.41
CA SER A 183 -2.07 -19.20 -0.08
C SER A 183 -2.38 -20.51 -0.81
N ALA A 184 -1.53 -20.89 -1.75
CA ALA A 184 -1.68 -22.17 -2.44
C ALA A 184 -0.32 -22.85 -2.61
N ALA A 185 -0.34 -24.17 -2.58
CA ALA A 185 0.79 -25.02 -2.92
C ALA A 185 0.33 -26.11 -3.89
N VAL A 186 1.19 -26.46 -4.84
CA VAL A 186 0.95 -27.51 -5.81
C VAL A 186 1.96 -28.61 -5.56
N ALA A 187 1.45 -29.83 -5.35
CA ALA A 187 2.24 -31.04 -5.25
C ALA A 187 1.93 -31.96 -6.43
N HIS A 188 2.89 -32.79 -6.80
CA HIS A 188 2.69 -33.84 -7.81
C HIS A 188 2.83 -35.19 -7.12
N THR A 189 1.75 -35.98 -7.13
CA THR A 189 1.71 -37.32 -6.51
C THR A 189 1.13 -38.32 -7.49
N GLY A 190 1.90 -39.36 -7.81
CA GLY A 190 1.41 -40.48 -8.63
C GLY A 190 0.90 -40.11 -10.03
N GLY A 191 1.47 -39.08 -10.66
CA GLY A 191 1.04 -38.60 -11.99
C GLY A 191 -0.16 -37.64 -11.98
N ALA A 192 -0.75 -37.38 -10.81
CA ALA A 192 -1.75 -36.34 -10.63
C ALA A 192 -1.14 -35.10 -9.96
N GLY A 193 -1.65 -33.93 -10.33
CA GLY A 193 -1.39 -32.68 -9.61
C GLY A 193 -2.39 -32.54 -8.47
N VAL A 194 -1.92 -32.18 -7.28
CA VAL A 194 -2.76 -31.86 -6.13
C VAL A 194 -2.50 -30.40 -5.78
N ILE A 195 -3.55 -29.58 -5.82
CA ILE A 195 -3.47 -28.21 -5.34
C ILE A 195 -4.10 -28.13 -3.95
N THR A 196 -3.34 -27.60 -3.00
CA THR A 196 -3.79 -27.29 -1.64
C THR A 196 -3.84 -25.78 -1.49
N MET A 197 -5.02 -25.25 -1.27
CA MET A 197 -5.25 -23.84 -1.02
C MET A 197 -5.65 -23.63 0.43
N THR A 198 -4.98 -22.73 1.13
CA THR A 198 -5.33 -22.32 2.49
C THR A 198 -6.02 -20.97 2.42
N VAL A 199 -7.22 -20.87 3.00
CA VAL A 199 -8.02 -19.64 3.02
C VAL A 199 -8.16 -19.15 4.44
N SER A 200 -8.03 -17.84 4.64
CA SER A 200 -8.28 -17.20 5.93
C SER A 200 -9.07 -15.92 5.73
N ALA A 201 -10.05 -15.65 6.58
CA ALA A 201 -10.85 -14.42 6.53
C ALA A 201 -11.27 -14.05 7.95
N SER A 202 -11.42 -12.75 8.21
CA SER A 202 -11.82 -12.26 9.52
C SER A 202 -12.91 -11.20 9.41
N LYS A 203 -13.67 -11.01 10.49
CA LYS A 203 -14.74 -10.01 10.61
C LYS A 203 -15.85 -10.20 9.56
N LEU A 204 -16.16 -11.45 9.22
CA LEU A 204 -17.29 -11.81 8.36
C LEU A 204 -18.60 -11.58 9.11
N ARG A 205 -19.61 -11.03 8.41
CA ARG A 205 -20.96 -10.85 8.96
C ARG A 205 -21.68 -12.19 9.07
N LYS A 206 -22.76 -12.24 9.87
CA LYS A 206 -23.57 -13.44 10.18
C LYS A 206 -24.19 -14.19 8.98
N LYS A 207 -24.07 -13.65 7.76
CA LYS A 207 -24.56 -14.25 6.50
C LYS A 207 -23.50 -14.20 5.38
N GLU A 208 -22.28 -13.77 5.71
CA GLU A 208 -21.16 -13.75 4.79
C GLU A 208 -20.41 -15.07 4.89
N ARG A 209 -20.17 -15.68 3.73
CA ARG A 209 -19.34 -16.88 3.55
C ARG A 209 -18.21 -16.54 2.60
N VAL A 210 -17.18 -17.38 2.55
CA VAL A 210 -16.14 -17.27 1.52
C VAL A 210 -16.37 -18.35 0.48
N GLY A 211 -16.74 -17.93 -0.73
CA GLY A 211 -16.79 -18.77 -1.91
C GLY A 211 -15.38 -19.02 -2.43
N VAL A 212 -15.07 -20.28 -2.70
CA VAL A 212 -13.80 -20.74 -3.25
C VAL A 212 -14.03 -21.26 -4.65
N LEU A 213 -13.12 -20.93 -5.56
CA LEU A 213 -13.17 -21.36 -6.95
C LEU A 213 -11.77 -21.66 -7.47
N VAL A 214 -11.60 -22.85 -8.07
CA VAL A 214 -10.38 -23.27 -8.76
C VAL A 214 -10.72 -23.56 -10.21
N ARG A 215 -10.05 -22.88 -11.12
CA ARG A 215 -10.19 -23.07 -12.57
C ARG A 215 -8.86 -23.46 -13.19
N GLY A 216 -8.89 -24.40 -14.12
CA GLY A 216 -7.74 -24.80 -14.92
C GLY A 216 -7.76 -24.15 -16.30
N PHE A 217 -6.63 -23.56 -16.69
CA PHE A 217 -6.41 -23.08 -18.04
C PHE A 217 -5.80 -24.19 -18.89
N PRO A 218 -6.43 -24.59 -20.00
CA PRO A 218 -5.92 -25.67 -20.82
C PRO A 218 -4.58 -25.31 -21.45
N ARG A 219 -3.67 -26.28 -21.56
CA ARG A 219 -2.43 -26.13 -22.32
C ARG A 219 -2.72 -25.90 -23.79
N GLY A 220 -1.97 -24.98 -24.41
CA GLY A 220 -2.15 -24.63 -25.82
C GLY A 220 -3.44 -23.86 -26.13
N GLY A 221 -4.13 -23.35 -25.10
CA GLY A 221 -5.27 -22.46 -25.31
C GLY A 221 -4.85 -21.17 -26.00
N ASP A 222 -5.71 -20.68 -26.91
CA ASP A 222 -5.49 -19.46 -27.68
C ASP A 222 -5.30 -18.26 -26.73
N ARG A 223 -4.04 -17.84 -26.54
CA ARG A 223 -3.69 -16.65 -25.78
C ARG A 223 -4.06 -15.47 -26.67
N GLY A 224 -5.33 -15.07 -26.65
CA GLY A 224 -5.84 -13.87 -27.33
C GLY A 224 -5.31 -12.57 -26.71
N CYS A 225 -4.03 -12.53 -26.40
CA CYS A 225 -3.36 -11.51 -25.64
C CYS A 225 -2.33 -10.83 -26.52
N LYS A 226 -2.42 -9.49 -26.55
CA LYS A 226 -1.39 -8.69 -27.19
C LYS A 226 -0.13 -8.75 -26.34
N PRO A 227 1.08 -8.78 -26.94
CA PRO A 227 2.35 -8.86 -26.21
C PRO A 227 2.61 -7.68 -25.25
N SER A 228 1.82 -6.59 -25.33
CA SER A 228 1.89 -5.45 -24.42
C SER A 228 1.14 -5.63 -23.10
N GLU A 229 0.35 -6.70 -22.93
CA GLU A 229 -0.38 -6.96 -21.69
C GLU A 229 0.44 -7.88 -20.77
N TYR A 230 0.57 -7.49 -19.49
CA TYR A 230 1.16 -8.35 -18.48
C TYR A 230 0.46 -9.72 -18.49
N MET A 231 1.25 -10.80 -18.40
CA MET A 231 0.74 -12.18 -18.46
C MET A 231 -0.46 -12.41 -17.52
N ALA A 232 -0.43 -11.87 -16.30
CA ALA A 232 -1.53 -11.98 -15.35
C ALA A 232 -2.84 -11.36 -15.88
N THR A 233 -2.81 -10.17 -16.47
CA THR A 233 -3.98 -9.52 -17.08
C THR A 233 -4.49 -10.24 -18.32
N CYS A 234 -3.58 -10.80 -19.11
CA CYS A 234 -3.88 -11.61 -20.28
C CYS A 234 -4.66 -12.89 -19.89
N VAL A 235 -4.19 -13.59 -18.85
CA VAL A 235 -4.80 -14.82 -18.33
C VAL A 235 -6.19 -14.55 -17.74
N ILE A 236 -6.37 -13.42 -17.03
CA ILE A 236 -7.68 -12.98 -16.53
C ILE A 236 -8.68 -12.71 -17.68
N LYS A 237 -8.21 -12.17 -18.82
CA LYS A 237 -9.04 -11.95 -20.02
C LYS A 237 -9.35 -13.23 -20.80
N ALA A 238 -8.55 -14.28 -20.66
CA ALA A 238 -8.78 -15.58 -21.30
C ALA A 238 -9.91 -16.39 -20.61
N CYS A 239 -10.15 -16.15 -19.31
CA CYS A 239 -11.29 -16.71 -18.56
C CYS A 239 -12.24 -15.63 -18.02
N PRO A 240 -12.91 -14.83 -18.89
CA PRO A 240 -13.91 -13.91 -18.40
C PRO A 240 -15.06 -14.72 -17.75
N PRO A 241 -15.77 -14.16 -16.76
CA PRO A 241 -16.76 -14.88 -15.94
C PRO A 241 -17.98 -15.44 -16.70
N ARG A 242 -17.98 -15.41 -18.04
CA ARG A 242 -19.07 -15.84 -18.93
C ARG A 242 -18.64 -16.71 -20.12
N ILE A 243 -17.36 -17.09 -20.23
CA ILE A 243 -16.88 -17.93 -21.35
C ILE A 243 -16.41 -19.28 -20.83
N ASN A 244 -17.01 -20.36 -21.32
CA ASN A 244 -16.80 -21.77 -20.95
C ASN A 244 -15.42 -22.36 -21.36
N LYS A 245 -14.41 -21.54 -21.64
CA LYS A 245 -13.11 -22.05 -22.13
C LYS A 245 -12.23 -22.62 -21.01
N CYS A 246 -12.56 -22.36 -19.76
CA CYS A 246 -11.73 -22.73 -18.63
C CYS A 246 -12.42 -23.83 -17.84
N ALA A 247 -11.68 -24.91 -17.57
CA ALA A 247 -12.24 -26.04 -16.87
C ALA A 247 -12.47 -25.66 -15.41
N HIS A 248 -13.68 -25.89 -14.94
CA HIS A 248 -14.03 -25.71 -13.55
C HIS A 248 -13.54 -26.94 -12.77
N LEU A 249 -12.49 -26.78 -11.95
CA LEU A 249 -11.87 -27.88 -11.21
C LEU A 249 -12.50 -28.07 -9.84
N PHE A 250 -12.85 -26.97 -9.18
CA PHE A 250 -13.46 -27.01 -7.85
C PHE A 250 -14.24 -25.74 -7.56
N SER A 251 -15.39 -25.87 -6.90
CA SER A 251 -16.06 -24.76 -6.22
C SER A 251 -16.59 -25.23 -4.88
N GLY A 252 -16.54 -24.35 -3.89
CA GLY A 252 -17.10 -24.62 -2.58
C GLY A 252 -17.35 -23.34 -1.82
N THR A 253 -17.92 -23.47 -0.63
CA THR A 253 -18.10 -22.36 0.30
C THR A 253 -17.53 -22.75 1.65
N LEU A 254 -16.90 -21.79 2.31
CA LEU A 254 -16.35 -21.91 3.65
C LEU A 254 -17.21 -21.07 4.59
N ASP A 255 -17.72 -21.71 5.62
CA ASP A 255 -18.51 -21.06 6.67
C ASP A 255 -17.60 -20.46 7.74
N PRO A 256 -17.89 -19.22 8.19
CA PRO A 256 -17.21 -18.66 9.35
C PRO A 256 -17.61 -19.38 10.64
N ASP A 257 -16.73 -19.30 11.62
CA ASP A 257 -17.03 -19.70 12.99
C ASP A 257 -17.99 -18.72 13.69
N SER A 258 -18.32 -18.99 14.96
CA SER A 258 -19.18 -18.12 15.77
C SER A 258 -18.64 -16.70 15.98
N SER A 259 -17.35 -16.46 15.73
CA SER A 259 -16.70 -15.16 15.83
C SER A 259 -16.61 -14.42 14.49
N GLY A 260 -17.12 -15.02 13.40
CA GLY A 260 -17.01 -14.44 12.05
C GLY A 260 -15.62 -14.62 11.44
N VAL A 261 -14.90 -15.67 11.83
CA VAL A 261 -13.53 -15.95 11.39
C VAL A 261 -13.47 -17.29 10.65
N ILE A 262 -12.68 -17.32 9.58
CA ILE A 262 -12.24 -18.53 8.89
C ILE A 262 -10.73 -18.59 9.09
N ASP A 263 -10.25 -19.54 9.90
CA ASP A 263 -8.82 -19.70 10.16
C ASP A 263 -8.25 -20.88 9.37
N LYS A 264 -7.35 -20.57 8.44
CA LYS A 264 -6.52 -21.50 7.66
C LYS A 264 -7.24 -22.77 7.18
N GLN A 265 -8.48 -22.64 6.71
CA GLN A 265 -9.18 -23.78 6.14
C GLN A 265 -8.50 -24.23 4.86
N VAL A 266 -8.18 -25.52 4.78
CA VAL A 266 -7.47 -26.12 3.66
C VAL A 266 -8.47 -26.75 2.70
N VAL A 267 -8.47 -26.27 1.47
CA VAL A 267 -9.20 -26.84 0.35
C VAL A 267 -8.19 -27.55 -0.54
N SER A 268 -8.41 -28.83 -0.80
CA SER A 268 -7.57 -29.58 -1.73
C SER A 268 -8.39 -30.09 -2.91
N THR A 269 -7.81 -30.02 -4.11
CA THR A 269 -8.41 -30.63 -5.30
C THR A 269 -7.32 -31.25 -6.18
N VAL A 270 -7.69 -32.31 -6.88
CA VAL A 270 -6.81 -33.07 -7.76
C VAL A 270 -7.09 -32.66 -9.19
N PHE A 271 -6.04 -32.48 -9.98
CA PHE A 271 -6.14 -32.12 -11.38
C PHE A 271 -5.10 -32.87 -12.24
N PRO A 272 -5.42 -33.14 -13.52
CA PRO A 272 -4.46 -33.67 -14.49
C PRO A 272 -3.46 -32.57 -14.90
N PRO A 273 -2.16 -32.66 -14.52
CA PRO A 273 -1.18 -31.59 -14.70
C PRO A 273 -0.75 -31.41 -16.17
N ASP A 274 -0.94 -32.45 -16.99
CA ASP A 274 -0.72 -32.45 -18.44
C ASP A 274 -1.77 -31.65 -19.21
N LYS A 275 -2.99 -31.50 -18.67
CA LYS A 275 -4.07 -30.77 -19.34
C LYS A 275 -4.03 -29.27 -19.10
N TYR A 276 -3.41 -28.82 -18.01
CA TYR A 276 -3.45 -27.42 -17.61
C TYR A 276 -2.07 -26.78 -17.54
N GLU A 277 -1.97 -25.54 -17.98
CA GLU A 277 -0.74 -24.73 -17.89
C GLU A 277 -0.76 -23.84 -16.65
N LEU A 278 -1.93 -23.32 -16.32
CA LEU A 278 -2.15 -22.36 -15.25
C LEU A 278 -3.39 -22.76 -14.45
N LEU A 279 -3.42 -22.37 -13.20
CA LEU A 279 -4.57 -22.48 -12.30
C LEU A 279 -4.95 -21.09 -11.79
N ASP A 280 -6.23 -20.73 -11.93
CA ASP A 280 -6.84 -19.53 -11.31
C ASP A 280 -7.53 -19.97 -10.03
N LEU A 281 -7.00 -19.51 -8.89
CA LEU A 281 -7.59 -19.71 -7.58
C LEU A 281 -8.22 -18.40 -7.13
N ARG A 282 -9.47 -18.47 -6.70
CA ARG A 282 -10.23 -17.31 -6.22
C ARG A 282 -10.90 -17.62 -4.89
N ALA A 283 -10.82 -16.65 -4.00
CA ALA A 283 -11.58 -16.61 -2.77
C ALA A 283 -12.38 -15.30 -2.76
N THR A 284 -13.70 -15.40 -2.71
CA THR A 284 -14.61 -14.25 -2.82
C THR A 284 -15.60 -14.28 -1.68
N ILE A 285 -15.77 -13.15 -0.99
CA ILE A 285 -16.83 -13.04 0.03
C ILE A 285 -18.17 -13.02 -0.69
N CYS A 286 -19.08 -13.91 -0.29
CA CYS A 286 -20.44 -13.97 -0.80
C CYS A 286 -21.45 -13.90 0.34
N GLU A 287 -22.59 -13.27 0.06
CA GLU A 287 -23.75 -13.31 0.95
C GLU A 287 -24.65 -14.48 0.56
N GLN A 288 -25.06 -15.26 1.56
CA GLN A 288 -26.03 -16.33 1.35
C GLN A 288 -27.39 -15.73 1.01
N LEU A 289 -27.87 -16.00 -0.21
CA LEU A 289 -29.25 -15.71 -0.58
C LEU A 289 -30.12 -16.87 -0.10
N ASP A 290 -31.14 -16.55 0.67
CA ASP A 290 -32.12 -17.52 1.17
C ASP A 290 -33.15 -17.80 0.06
N THR A 291 -32.71 -18.45 -1.01
CA THR A 291 -33.54 -18.82 -2.16
C THR A 291 -34.01 -20.25 -2.01
N ARG A 292 -35.20 -20.46 -1.42
CA ARG A 292 -36.06 -21.67 -1.44
C ARG A 292 -35.36 -22.96 -1.97
N GLY A 293 -34.40 -23.48 -1.21
CA GLY A 293 -33.78 -24.80 -1.45
C GLY A 293 -32.55 -24.85 -2.36
N ALA A 294 -32.08 -23.73 -2.92
CA ALA A 294 -30.80 -23.66 -3.63
C ALA A 294 -29.89 -22.63 -2.96
N GLU A 295 -28.79 -23.09 -2.35
CA GLU A 295 -27.75 -22.21 -1.81
C GLU A 295 -27.04 -21.47 -2.96
N GLN A 296 -27.53 -20.28 -3.30
CA GLN A 296 -26.85 -19.40 -4.24
C GLN A 296 -26.09 -18.32 -3.46
N CYS A 297 -24.78 -18.28 -3.67
CA CYS A 297 -23.92 -17.24 -3.12
C CYS A 297 -23.96 -16.01 -4.04
N ARG A 298 -24.40 -14.86 -3.51
CA ARG A 298 -24.25 -13.58 -4.21
C ARG A 298 -22.83 -13.09 -3.99
N TYR A 299 -21.99 -13.22 -5.01
CA TYR A 299 -20.60 -12.77 -4.96
C TYR A 299 -20.53 -11.26 -4.73
N GLY A 300 -19.83 -10.88 -3.65
CA GLY A 300 -19.50 -9.49 -3.35
C GLY A 300 -18.30 -8.98 -4.14
N HIS A 301 -17.97 -7.70 -3.95
CA HIS A 301 -16.82 -7.05 -4.62
C HIS A 301 -15.46 -7.36 -3.97
N LYS A 302 -15.42 -8.11 -2.87
CA LYS A 302 -14.20 -8.47 -2.15
C LYS A 302 -13.71 -9.84 -2.59
N GLU A 303 -12.69 -9.84 -3.44
CA GLU A 303 -12.06 -11.03 -4.01
C GLU A 303 -10.55 -10.98 -3.74
N ALA A 304 -9.98 -12.15 -3.47
CA ALA A 304 -8.57 -12.42 -3.65
C ALA A 304 -8.44 -13.43 -4.78
N SER A 305 -7.43 -13.25 -5.63
CA SER A 305 -7.09 -14.17 -6.70
C SER A 305 -5.60 -14.50 -6.68
N LEU A 306 -5.27 -15.74 -7.02
CA LEU A 306 -3.90 -16.23 -7.14
C LEU A 306 -3.81 -17.03 -8.43
N LEU A 307 -2.81 -16.70 -9.25
CA LEU A 307 -2.48 -17.47 -10.45
C LEU A 307 -1.27 -18.34 -10.13
N VAL A 308 -1.42 -19.65 -10.33
CA VAL A 308 -0.36 -20.63 -10.10
C VAL A 308 0.00 -21.29 -11.42
N GLU A 309 1.28 -21.28 -11.75
CA GLU A 309 1.80 -21.96 -12.92
C GLU A 309 2.04 -23.45 -12.63
N VAL A 310 1.57 -24.31 -13.53
CA VAL A 310 1.72 -25.75 -13.43
C VAL A 310 3.01 -26.16 -14.13
N THR A 311 4.10 -26.16 -13.38
CA THR A 311 5.37 -26.71 -13.87
C THR A 311 5.27 -28.23 -13.90
N LEU A 312 5.43 -28.87 -15.06
CA LEU A 312 5.59 -30.31 -15.10
C LEU A 312 6.87 -30.68 -14.34
N PRO A 313 6.88 -31.79 -13.59
CA PRO A 313 8.14 -32.41 -13.21
C PRO A 313 8.92 -32.68 -14.50
N SER A 314 10.07 -32.03 -14.66
CA SER A 314 11.01 -32.41 -15.72
C SER A 314 11.30 -33.88 -15.51
N LEU A 315 10.89 -34.72 -16.47
CA LEU A 315 11.27 -36.13 -16.47
C LEU A 315 12.79 -36.18 -16.28
N PRO A 316 13.32 -37.01 -15.35
CA PRO A 316 14.75 -37.21 -15.29
C PRO A 316 15.17 -37.69 -16.68
N VAL A 317 16.02 -36.92 -17.34
CA VAL A 317 16.62 -37.28 -18.61
C VAL A 317 17.38 -38.58 -18.33
N GLN A 318 16.79 -39.72 -18.68
CA GLN A 318 17.52 -40.98 -18.74
C GLN A 318 18.57 -40.79 -19.82
N THR A 319 19.77 -40.40 -19.40
CA THR A 319 20.97 -40.45 -20.23
C THR A 319 21.22 -41.93 -20.46
N ALA A 320 20.76 -42.44 -21.60
CA ALA A 320 21.08 -43.77 -22.07
C ALA A 320 22.62 -43.84 -22.23
N GLY A 321 23.29 -44.34 -21.19
CA GLY A 321 24.71 -44.68 -21.22
C GLY A 321 24.90 -45.81 -22.23
N ARG A 322 25.33 -45.44 -23.44
CA ARG A 322 25.74 -46.37 -24.50
C ARG A 322 27.06 -47.01 -24.05
N THR A 323 26.99 -48.22 -23.50
CA THR A 323 28.17 -49.05 -23.24
C THR A 323 28.73 -49.54 -24.59
N SER A 324 29.80 -48.90 -25.06
CA SER A 324 30.68 -49.49 -26.07
C SER A 324 31.59 -50.50 -25.37
N GLY A 325 31.32 -51.79 -25.55
CA GLY A 325 32.25 -52.85 -25.19
C GLY A 325 33.34 -53.02 -26.26
N PRO A 326 34.61 -53.25 -25.88
CA PRO A 326 35.65 -53.71 -26.80
C PRO A 326 35.54 -55.24 -26.93
N GLY A 327 35.57 -55.73 -28.16
CA GLY A 327 35.72 -57.13 -28.54
C GLY A 327 36.30 -57.19 -29.94
#